data_AF-A0A511WUZ0-F1
#
_entry.id   AF-A0A511WUZ0-F1
#
_cell.length_a   1.000
_cell.length_b   1.000
_cell.length_c   1.000
_cell.angle_alpha   90.00
_cell.angle_beta   90.00
_cell.angle_gamma   90.00
#
_symmetry.space_group_name_H-M   'P 1'
#
loop_
_entity.id
_entity.type
_entity.pdbx_description
1 polymer ?
#
loop_
_entity_poly.entity_id
_entity_poly.type
_entity_poly.pdbx_seq_one_letter_code
_entity_poly.pdbx_strand_id
1 'polypeptide(L)' 'MKAFRIFIALCGVIAMIWMMVRLFNEHFNPSSQTNALIIGGLFLLLGIQNWMDEQRKYAAFYILLAFIPIITVLI' A
#
# COMPACT_ATOMS: atom_id res chain seq x y z
N MET A 1 -5.67 15.89 -8.14
CA MET A 1 -6.39 15.22 -9.25
C MET A 1 -7.45 14.28 -8.70
N LYS A 2 -8.75 14.54 -8.94
CA LYS A 2 -9.85 13.71 -8.37
C LYS A 2 -9.74 12.23 -8.77
N ALA A 3 -9.38 11.96 -10.03
CA ALA A 3 -9.22 10.59 -10.55
C ALA A 3 -8.13 9.79 -9.84
N PHE A 4 -7.00 10.42 -9.50
CA PHE A 4 -5.89 9.75 -8.81
C PHE A 4 -6.28 9.32 -7.38
N ARG A 5 -7.05 10.16 -6.67
CA ARG A 5 -7.61 9.80 -5.36
C ARG A 5 -8.54 8.59 -5.43
N ILE A 6 -9.40 8.55 -6.45
CA ILE A 6 -10.33 7.44 -6.68
C ILE A 6 -9.54 6.15 -6.99
N PHE A 7 -8.49 6.23 -7.81
CA PHE A 7 -7.62 5.11 -8.10
C PHE A 7 -6.96 4.53 -6.85
N ILE A 8 -6.40 5.38 -5.97
CA ILE A 8 -5.78 4.95 -4.71
C ILE A 8 -6.80 4.26 -3.80
N ALA A 9 -8.02 4.82 -3.70
CA ALA A 9 -9.10 4.20 -2.93
C ALA A 9 -9.47 2.81 -3.48
N LEU A 10 -9.54 2.65 -4.80
CA LEU A 10 -9.79 1.35 -5.43
C LEU A 10 -8.67 0.35 -5.14
N CYS A 11 -7.39 0.77 -5.23
CA CYS A 11 -6.26 -0.08 -4.85
C CYS A 11 -6.33 -0.51 -3.39
N GLY A 12 -6.71 0.39 -2.48
CA GLY A 12 -6.88 0.10 -1.06
C GLY A 12 -7.99 -0.92 -0.80
N VAL A 13 -9.15 -0.78 -1.47
CA VAL A 13 -10.26 -1.74 -1.37
C VAL A 13 -9.83 -3.12 -1.87
N ILE A 14 -9.15 -3.20 -3.02
CA ILE A 14 -8.67 -4.47 -3.59
C ILE A 14 -7.67 -5.13 -2.63
N ALA A 15 -6.73 -4.37 -2.06
CA ALA A 15 -5.79 -4.89 -1.08
C ALA A 15 -6.46 -5.41 0.19
N MET A 16 -7.52 -4.74 0.65
CA MET A 16 -8.30 -5.18 1.81
C MET A 16 -9.05 -6.49 1.50
N ILE A 17 -9.66 -6.60 0.32
CA ILE A 17 -10.29 -7.85 -0.15
C ILE A 17 -9.24 -8.97 -0.22
N TRP A 18 -8.05 -8.69 -0.77
CA TRP A 18 -6.95 -9.65 -0.84
C TRP A 18 -6.53 -10.18 0.53
N MET A 19 -6.38 -9.30 1.52
CA MET A 19 -6.05 -9.71 2.89
C MET A 19 -7.19 -10.47 3.57
N MET A 20 -8.46 -10.13 3.29
CA MET A 20 -9.60 -10.90 3.78
C MET A 20 -9.66 -12.29 3.17
N VAL A 21 -9.41 -12.45 1.87
CA VAL A 21 -9.38 -13.77 1.22
C VAL A 21 -8.34 -14.67 1.87
N ARG A 22 -7.18 -14.14 2.26
CA ARG A 22 -6.17 -14.88 3.03
C ARG A 22 -6.70 -15.41 4.37
N LEU A 23 -7.55 -14.65 5.06
CA LEU A 23 -8.10 -15.05 6.37
C LEU A 23 -9.11 -16.20 6.25
N PHE A 24 -9.82 -16.29 5.13
CA PHE A 24 -10.91 -17.25 4.95
C PHE A 24 -10.59 -18.43 4.03
N ASN A 25 -9.43 -18.41 3.36
CA ASN A 25 -9.07 -19.41 2.38
C ASN A 25 -7.70 -20.03 2.71
N GLU A 26 -7.69 -21.11 3.49
CA GLU A 26 -6.47 -21.78 3.96
C GLU A 26 -5.58 -22.31 2.83
N HIS A 27 -6.15 -22.56 1.65
CA HIS A 27 -5.41 -22.98 0.44
C HIS A 27 -4.75 -21.80 -0.30
N PHE A 28 -5.10 -20.57 0.06
CA PHE A 28 -4.58 -19.35 -0.56
C PHE A 28 -3.59 -18.70 0.41
N ASN A 29 -2.32 -19.12 0.31
CA ASN A 29 -1.23 -18.56 1.11
C ASN A 29 -0.38 -17.60 0.24
N PRO A 30 -0.84 -16.35 0.00
CA PRO A 30 -0.05 -15.38 -0.74
C PRO A 30 1.23 -15.10 0.03
N SER A 31 2.37 -15.13 -0.67
CA SER A 31 3.68 -14.95 -0.05
C SER A 31 3.71 -13.64 0.77
N SER A 32 4.43 -13.68 1.89
CA SER A 32 4.68 -12.49 2.72
C SER A 32 5.25 -11.33 1.89
N GLN A 33 6.09 -11.66 0.91
CA GLN A 33 6.61 -10.78 -0.13
C GLN A 33 5.50 -10.02 -0.88
N THR A 34 4.52 -10.72 -1.43
CA THR A 34 3.42 -10.09 -2.19
C THR A 34 2.61 -9.14 -1.31
N ASN A 35 2.31 -9.52 -0.07
CA ASN A 35 1.53 -8.68 0.84
C ASN A 35 2.29 -7.40 1.22
N ALA A 36 3.59 -7.53 1.49
CA ALA A 36 4.43 -6.39 1.82
C ALA A 36 4.65 -5.44 0.64
N LEU A 37 4.74 -5.96 -0.59
CA LEU A 37 4.76 -5.14 -1.81
C LEU A 37 3.43 -4.39 -2.01
N ILE A 38 2.29 -5.03 -1.76
CA ILE A 38 0.97 -4.39 -1.84
C ILE A 38 0.86 -3.24 -0.82
N ILE A 39 1.23 -3.50 0.45
CA ILE A 39 1.19 -2.49 1.52
C ILE A 39 2.17 -1.34 1.23
N GLY A 40 3.41 -1.66 0.84
CA GLY A 40 4.43 -0.66 0.50
C GLY A 40 4.01 0.19 -0.70
N GLY A 41 3.44 -0.44 -1.74
CA GLY A 41 2.90 0.25 -2.90
C GLY A 41 1.76 1.22 -2.55
N LEU A 42 0.84 0.83 -1.66
CA LEU A 42 -0.23 1.73 -1.19
C LEU A 42 0.33 2.95 -0.44
N PHE A 43 1.32 2.77 0.42
CA PHE A 43 1.96 3.88 1.12
C PHE A 43 2.72 4.81 0.17
N LEU A 44 3.39 4.27 -0.85
CA LEU A 44 4.00 5.09 -1.91
C LEU A 44 2.96 5.91 -2.67
N LEU A 45 1.84 5.31 -3.05
CA LEU A 45 0.75 6.00 -3.73
C LEU A 45 0.16 7.14 -2.88
N LEU A 46 -0.06 6.90 -1.58
CA LEU A 46 -0.49 7.93 -0.63
C LEU A 46 0.57 9.04 -0.45
N GLY A 47 1.86 8.67 -0.46
CA GLY A 47 2.97 9.60 -0.43
C GLY A 47 2.97 10.54 -1.64
N ILE A 48 2.85 9.98 -2.84
CA ILE A 48 2.77 10.74 -4.10
C ILE A 48 1.53 11.65 -4.09
N GLN A 49 0.37 11.15 -3.65
CA GLN A 49 -0.84 11.95 -3.57
C GLN A 49 -0.65 13.17 -2.65
N ASN A 50 -0.11 12.97 -1.45
CA ASN A 50 0.14 14.06 -0.51
C ASN A 50 1.24 15.01 -1.01
N TRP A 51 2.19 14.52 -1.80
CA TRP A 51 3.17 15.40 -2.45
C TRP A 51 2.52 16.31 -3.49
N MET A 52 1.60 15.76 -4.30
CA MET A 52 0.82 16.52 -5.28
C MET A 52 -0.14 17.51 -4.62
N ASP A 53 -0.67 17.20 -3.44
CA ASP A 53 -1.55 18.07 -2.65
C ASP A 53 -0.76 19.06 -1.76
N GLU A 54 0.55 19.27 -2.02
CA GLU A 54 1.49 20.15 -1.30
C GLU A 54 1.70 19.81 0.19
N GLN A 55 1.17 18.68 0.65
CA GLN A 55 1.29 18.15 1.99
C GLN A 55 2.62 17.39 2.20
N ARG A 56 3.74 18.07 1.96
CA ARG A 56 5.10 17.47 1.91
C ARG A 56 5.50 16.69 3.16
N LYS A 57 5.07 17.14 4.35
CA LYS A 57 5.35 16.43 5.62
C LYS A 57 4.71 15.04 5.64
N TYR A 58 3.44 14.95 5.25
CA TYR A 58 2.72 13.69 5.19
C TYR A 58 3.21 12.82 4.03
N ALA A 59 3.55 13.42 2.89
CA ALA A 59 4.15 12.72 1.77
C ALA A 59 5.44 11.98 2.17
N ALA A 60 6.37 12.68 2.83
CA ALA A 60 7.61 12.09 3.31
C ALA A 60 7.37 10.98 4.34
N PHE A 61 6.41 11.17 5.25
CA PHE A 61 6.01 10.15 6.22
C PHE A 61 5.52 8.87 5.54
N TYR A 62 4.60 8.96 4.58
CA TYR A 62 4.08 7.79 3.87
C TYR A 62 5.12 7.11 2.99
N ILE A 63 6.00 7.88 2.34
CA ILE A 63 7.13 7.31 1.57
C ILE A 63 8.06 6.52 2.51
N LEU A 64 8.39 7.07 3.69
CA LEU A 64 9.22 6.37 4.66
C LEU A 64 8.53 5.09 5.18
N LEU A 65 7.22 5.17 5.41
CA LEU A 65 6.41 4.02 5.83
C LEU A 65 6.37 2.90 4.78
N ALA A 66 6.45 3.24 3.49
CA ALA A 66 6.52 2.27 2.41
C ALA A 66 7.81 1.42 2.43
N PHE A 67 8.91 1.97 2.96
CA PHE A 67 10.18 1.24 3.04
C PHE A 67 10.18 0.18 4.14
N ILE A 68 9.43 0.36 5.22
CA ILE A 68 9.34 -0.61 6.34
C ILE A 68 8.95 -2.01 5.84
N PRO A 69 7.81 -2.21 5.13
CA PRO A 69 7.43 -3.52 4.63
C PRO A 69 8.40 -4.04 3.57
N ILE A 70 8.97 -3.18 2.73
CA ILE A 70 9.93 -3.59 1.68
C ILE A 70 11.24 -4.11 2.29
N ILE A 71 11.77 -3.44 3.32
CA ILE A 71 12.99 -3.85 4.02
C ILE A 71 12.75 -5.15 4.81
N THR A 72 11.58 -5.28 5.44
CA THR A 72 11.20 -6.49 6.21
C THR A 72 11.16 -7.75 5.34
N VAL A 73 11.06 -7.59 4.02
CA VAL A 73 11.03 -8.67 3.04
C VAL A 73 12.40 -9.01 2.45
N LEU A 74 13.33 -8.06 2.51
CA LEU A 74 14.69 -8.16 1.97
C LEU A 74 15.66 -8.83 2.95
N ILE A 75 15.33 -8.83 4.24
CA ILE A 75 16.05 -9.47 5.35
C ILE A 75 15.49 -10.88 5.56
#